data_AF-A0A176XAA5-F1
#
_entry.id   AF-A0A176XAA5-F1
#
_cell.length_a   1.000
_cell.length_b   1.000
_cell.length_c   1.000
_cell.angle_alpha   90.00
_cell.angle_beta   90.00
_cell.angle_gamma   90.00
#
_symmetry.space_group_name_H-M   'P 1'
#
loop_
_entity.id
_entity.type
_entity.pdbx_description
1 polymer ?
#
loop_
_entity_poly.entity_id
_entity_poly.type
_entity_poly.pdbx_seq_one_letter_code
_entity_poly.pdbx_strand_id
1 'polypeptide(L)'
;MQKIAHGEMCEAEVANWKMKRVREIRRDAVKDRLRLKYLPFDPTPETVADAEAFLLLSDAEQAHELEFAYNERAEFLICLMTARALYVDPLDRRDGSITQAKVDRHPERN
;
A
#
# COMPACT_ATOMS: atom_id res chain seq x y z
N MET A 1 28.58 -17.32 0.45
CA MET A 1 29.20 -16.93 -0.83
C MET A 1 28.10 -16.75 -1.87
N GLN A 2 27.74 -15.52 -2.22
CA GLN A 2 26.89 -15.24 -3.40
C GLN A 2 27.80 -14.70 -4.50
N LYS A 3 27.85 -15.42 -5.63
CA LYS A 3 28.62 -15.05 -6.81
C LYS A 3 27.97 -13.82 -7.43
N ILE A 4 28.60 -12.67 -7.28
CA ILE A 4 28.31 -11.47 -8.07
C ILE A 4 28.83 -11.78 -9.47
N ALA A 5 27.92 -11.98 -10.43
CA ALA A 5 28.30 -12.17 -11.82
C ALA A 5 29.10 -10.95 -12.30
N HIS A 6 30.23 -11.21 -12.94
CA HIS A 6 31.10 -10.23 -13.57
C HIS A 6 30.33 -9.41 -14.62
N GLY A 7 30.26 -8.12 -14.35
CA GLY A 7 29.78 -7.05 -15.23
C GLY A 7 29.79 -5.80 -14.37
N GLU A 8 30.87 -5.02 -14.45
CA GLU A 8 30.96 -3.75 -13.73
C GLU A 8 29.78 -2.88 -14.18
N MET A 9 28.84 -2.62 -13.27
CA MET A 9 27.76 -1.68 -13.54
C MET A 9 28.37 -0.30 -13.78
N CYS A 10 28.04 0.35 -14.88
CA CYS A 10 28.48 1.70 -15.16
C CYS A 10 27.99 2.66 -14.07
N GLU A 11 28.66 3.80 -13.87
CA GLU A 11 28.27 4.79 -12.84
C GLU A 11 26.79 5.21 -12.94
N ALA A 12 26.26 5.33 -14.17
CA ALA A 12 24.86 5.63 -14.42
C ALA A 12 23.91 4.53 -13.92
N GLU A 13 24.28 3.25 -14.07
CA GLU A 13 23.50 2.11 -13.59
C GLU A 13 23.52 2.04 -12.06
N VAL A 14 24.67 2.31 -11.45
CA VAL A 14 24.81 2.42 -9.99
C VAL A 14 23.96 3.57 -9.43
N ALA A 15 23.98 4.73 -10.09
CA ALA A 15 23.15 5.88 -9.70
C ALA A 15 21.65 5.57 -9.80
N ASN A 16 21.21 4.94 -10.90
CA ASN A 16 19.81 4.53 -11.08
C ASN A 16 19.39 3.51 -10.01
N TRP A 17 20.24 2.52 -9.71
CA TRP A 17 19.98 1.53 -8.66
C TRP A 17 19.83 2.19 -7.28
N LYS A 18 20.74 3.11 -6.92
CA LYS A 18 20.65 3.87 -5.65
C LYS A 18 19.35 4.66 -5.59
N MET A 19 18.97 5.35 -6.66
CA MET A 19 17.73 6.12 -6.72
C MET A 19 16.49 5.23 -6.58
N LYS A 20 16.46 4.07 -7.26
CA LYS A 20 15.38 3.09 -7.12
C LYS A 20 15.24 2.62 -5.67
N ARG A 21 16.36 2.31 -5.02
CA ARG A 21 16.38 1.87 -3.62
C ARG A 21 15.91 2.95 -2.65
N VAL A 22 16.30 4.20 -2.86
CA VAL A 22 15.81 5.34 -2.06
C VAL A 22 14.29 5.52 -2.23
N ARG A 23 13.77 5.38 -3.46
CA ARG A 23 12.32 5.44 -3.71
C ARG A 23 11.57 4.31 -3.02
N GLU A 24 12.11 3.10 -3.04
CA GLU A 24 11.52 1.93 -2.38
C GLU A 24 11.47 2.11 -0.85
N ILE A 25 12.58 2.52 -0.22
CA ILE A 25 12.63 2.82 1.21
C ILE A 25 11.60 3.90 1.59
N ARG A 26 11.47 4.94 0.76
CA ARG A 26 10.47 5.99 0.98
C ARG A 26 9.04 5.46 0.88
N ARG A 27 8.75 4.60 -0.11
CA ARG A 27 7.42 3.97 -0.26
C ARG A 27 7.09 3.10 0.95
N ASP A 28 8.04 2.31 1.43
CA ASP A 28 7.84 1.46 2.61
C ASP A 28 7.61 2.29 3.87
N ALA A 29 8.38 3.36 4.08
CA ALA A 29 8.18 4.26 5.20
C ALA A 29 6.78 4.90 5.21
N VAL A 30 6.28 5.33 4.05
CA VAL A 30 4.93 5.89 3.91
C VAL A 30 3.86 4.83 4.15
N LYS A 31 4.04 3.64 3.58
CA LYS A 31 3.14 2.49 3.77
C LYS A 31 2.97 2.15 5.25
N ASP A 32 4.09 2.10 5.99
CA ASP A 32 4.07 1.82 7.43
C ASP A 32 3.46 2.96 8.23
N ARG A 33 3.76 4.21 7.89
CA ARG A 33 3.21 5.42 8.53
C ARG A 33 1.69 5.49 8.41
N LEU A 34 1.16 5.20 7.22
CA LEU A 34 -0.27 5.18 6.93
C LEU A 34 -0.95 3.86 7.32
N ARG A 35 -0.19 2.86 7.78
CA ARG A 35 -0.68 1.52 8.13
C ARG A 35 -1.45 0.87 6.98
N LEU A 36 -0.82 0.80 5.80
CA LEU A 36 -1.39 0.22 4.59
C LEU A 36 -0.68 -1.11 4.26
N LYS A 37 -1.40 -2.08 3.68
CA LYS A 37 -0.80 -3.34 3.23
C LYS A 37 0.09 -3.14 2.00
N TYR A 38 -0.33 -2.25 1.11
CA TYR A 38 0.41 -1.80 -0.07
C TYR A 38 0.09 -0.32 -0.29
N LEU A 39 0.88 0.36 -1.13
CA LEU A 39 0.69 1.79 -1.41
C LEU A 39 0.01 1.97 -2.78
N PRO A 40 -1.30 2.33 -2.83
CA PRO A 40 -2.07 2.37 -4.07
C PRO A 40 -1.82 3.62 -4.94
N PHE A 41 -1.02 4.58 -4.47
CA PHE A 41 -0.72 5.83 -5.15
C PHE A 41 0.79 6.11 -5.17
N ASP A 42 1.20 7.14 -5.91
CA ASP A 42 2.58 7.64 -5.86
C ASP A 42 2.76 8.61 -4.68
N PRO A 43 3.68 8.37 -3.72
CA PRO A 43 3.75 9.14 -2.48
C PRO A 43 4.44 10.49 -2.66
N THR A 44 3.76 11.42 -3.32
CA THR A 44 4.09 12.83 -3.29
C THR A 44 3.77 13.41 -1.89
N PRO A 45 4.42 14.51 -1.46
CA PRO A 45 4.07 15.14 -0.17
C PRO A 45 2.59 15.48 -0.04
N GLU A 46 1.96 15.92 -1.13
CA GLU A 46 0.54 16.28 -1.20
C GLU A 46 -0.38 15.06 -1.03
N THR A 47 -0.20 14.01 -1.84
CA THR A 47 -1.03 12.79 -1.76
C THR A 47 -0.90 12.09 -0.41
N VAL A 48 0.28 12.14 0.21
CA VAL A 48 0.48 11.60 1.55
C VAL A 48 -0.24 12.44 2.59
N ALA A 49 -0.15 13.77 2.52
CA ALA A 49 -0.87 14.66 3.43
C ALA A 49 -2.40 14.48 3.31
N ASP A 50 -2.91 14.34 2.08
CA ASP A 50 -4.33 14.10 1.81
C ASP A 50 -4.79 12.76 2.38
N ALA A 51 -3.99 11.70 2.20
CA ALA A 51 -4.27 10.41 2.80
C ALA A 51 -4.29 10.52 4.33
N GLU A 52 -3.33 11.21 4.95
CA GLU A 52 -3.30 11.40 6.41
C GLU A 52 -4.51 12.16 6.91
N ALA A 53 -4.86 13.28 6.26
CA ALA A 53 -6.02 14.09 6.62
C ALA A 53 -7.30 13.25 6.60
N PHE A 54 -7.52 12.48 5.53
CA PHE A 54 -8.68 11.60 5.44
C PHE A 54 -8.67 10.50 6.51
N LEU A 55 -7.52 9.86 6.74
CA LEU A 55 -7.41 8.76 7.71
C LEU A 55 -7.49 9.19 9.18
N LEU A 56 -7.38 10.50 9.46
CA LEU A 56 -7.59 11.12 10.77
C LEU A 56 -9.06 11.45 11.04
N LEU A 57 -9.92 11.49 10.01
CA LEU A 57 -11.36 11.66 10.17
C LEU A 57 -11.96 10.47 10.95
N SER A 58 -13.09 10.70 11.61
CA SER A 58 -13.88 9.61 12.20
C SER A 58 -14.46 8.71 11.11
N ASP A 59 -14.83 7.48 11.46
CA ASP A 59 -15.41 6.52 10.49
C ASP A 59 -16.67 7.08 9.80
N ALA A 60 -17.49 7.86 10.51
CA ALA A 60 -18.68 8.51 9.96
C ALA A 60 -18.32 9.61 8.95
N GLU A 61 -17.31 10.43 9.25
CA GLU A 61 -16.81 11.47 8.35
C GLU A 61 -16.13 10.86 7.12
N GLN A 62 -15.37 9.77 7.29
CA GLN A 62 -14.78 9.03 6.17
C GLN A 62 -15.87 8.46 5.24
N ALA A 63 -16.92 7.88 5.82
CA ALA A 63 -18.06 7.36 5.04
C ALA A 63 -18.79 8.48 4.29
N HIS A 64 -18.99 9.63 4.94
CA HIS A 64 -19.57 10.81 4.31
C HIS A 64 -18.69 11.34 3.17
N GLU A 65 -17.39 11.55 3.38
CA GLU A 65 -16.48 11.96 2.31
C GLU A 65 -16.49 10.99 1.13
N LEU A 66 -16.56 9.69 1.39
CA LEU A 66 -16.62 8.68 0.34
C LEU A 66 -17.93 8.75 -0.46
N GLU A 67 -19.07 8.98 0.20
CA GLU A 67 -20.39 9.12 -0.45
C GLU A 67 -20.44 10.32 -1.40
N PHE A 68 -19.77 11.42 -1.04
CA PHE A 68 -19.73 12.65 -1.84
C PHE A 68 -18.51 12.75 -2.77
N ALA A 69 -17.60 11.78 -2.72
CA ALA A 69 -16.47 11.72 -3.63
C ALA A 69 -16.92 11.23 -5.02
N TYR A 70 -16.35 11.83 -6.07
CA TYR A 70 -16.59 11.43 -7.45
C TYR A 70 -15.27 11.29 -8.21
N ASN A 71 -15.30 10.54 -9.30
CA ASN A 71 -14.19 10.34 -10.23
C ASN A 71 -12.90 9.89 -9.50
N GLU A 72 -11.77 10.52 -9.80
CA GLU A 72 -10.44 10.18 -9.29
C GLU A 72 -10.35 10.25 -7.75
N ARG A 73 -11.10 11.14 -7.10
CA ARG A 73 -11.11 11.22 -5.63
C ARG A 73 -11.78 9.98 -5.03
N ALA A 74 -12.89 9.52 -5.61
CA ALA A 74 -13.57 8.31 -5.15
C ALA A 74 -12.64 7.10 -5.31
N GLU A 75 -12.01 6.95 -6.48
CA GLU A 75 -11.05 5.86 -6.72
C GLU A 75 -9.88 5.88 -5.73
N PHE A 76 -9.31 7.06 -5.46
CA PHE A 76 -8.25 7.24 -4.49
C PHE A 76 -8.66 6.80 -3.08
N LEU A 77 -9.82 7.29 -2.59
CA LEU A 77 -10.32 6.96 -1.26
C LEU A 77 -10.66 5.48 -1.12
N ILE A 78 -11.31 4.88 -2.12
CA ILE A 78 -11.62 3.44 -2.15
C ILE A 78 -10.33 2.62 -2.06
N CYS A 79 -9.32 2.94 -2.87
CA CYS A 79 -8.06 2.23 -2.86
C CYS A 79 -7.33 2.38 -1.52
N LEU A 80 -7.33 3.59 -0.94
CA LEU A 80 -6.73 3.88 0.35
C LEU A 80 -7.38 3.07 1.48
N MET A 81 -8.72 3.08 1.56
CA MET A 81 -9.48 2.33 2.57
C MET A 81 -9.28 0.82 2.41
N THR A 82 -9.26 0.33 1.17
CA THR A 82 -8.98 -1.09 0.88
C THR A 82 -7.60 -1.50 1.38
N ALA A 83 -6.57 -0.72 1.04
CA ALA A 83 -5.21 -0.99 1.48
C ALA A 83 -5.06 -0.95 3.02
N ARG A 84 -5.81 -0.07 3.70
CA ARG A 84 -5.84 -0.01 5.17
C ARG A 84 -6.58 -1.19 5.80
N ALA A 85 -7.73 -1.58 5.26
CA ALA A 85 -8.48 -2.74 5.73
C ALA A 85 -7.64 -4.02 5.69
N LEU A 86 -6.89 -4.23 4.60
CA LEU A 86 -5.98 -5.37 4.42
C LEU A 86 -4.76 -5.34 5.36
N TYR A 87 -4.42 -4.17 5.91
CA TYR A 87 -3.36 -4.08 6.93
C TYR A 87 -3.88 -4.48 8.31
N VAL A 88 -5.13 -4.12 8.62
CA VAL A 88 -5.78 -4.33 9.91
C VAL A 88 -6.23 -5.78 10.07
N ASP A 89 -6.65 -6.47 8.99
CA ASP A 89 -7.01 -7.89 9.05
C ASP A 89 -5.77 -8.78 9.31
N PRO A 90 -5.68 -9.47 10.47
CA PRO A 90 -4.55 -10.34 10.77
C PRO A 90 -4.42 -11.53 9.81
N LEU A 91 -5.47 -11.89 9.06
CA LEU A 91 -5.45 -12.99 8.09
C LEU A 91 -4.62 -12.65 6.84
N ASP A 92 -4.39 -11.37 6.53
CA ASP A 92 -3.58 -10.94 5.39
C ASP A 92 -2.14 -10.60 5.75
N ARG A 93 -1.78 -10.64 7.05
CA ARG A 93 -0.38 -10.61 7.48
C ARG A 93 0.36 -11.92 7.23
N ARG A 94 -0.35 -13.02 6.96
CA ARG A 94 0.29 -14.26 6.49
C ARG A 94 0.45 -14.19 4.99
N ASP A 95 1.69 -14.10 4.53
CA ASP A 95 2.02 -14.23 3.11
C ASP A 95 1.36 -15.51 2.54
N GLY A 96 0.58 -15.33 1.48
CA GLY A 96 0.25 -16.36 0.48
C GLY A 96 -0.60 -17.57 0.88
N SER A 97 -1.08 -17.72 2.12
CA SER A 97 -1.86 -18.91 2.49
C SER A 97 -3.38 -18.64 2.54
N ILE A 98 -4.13 -19.30 1.65
CA ILE A 98 -5.55 -19.57 1.88
C ILE A 98 -5.61 -20.44 3.14
N THR A 99 -6.14 -19.88 4.22
CA THR A 99 -6.37 -20.62 5.47
C THR A 99 -7.77 -21.23 5.45
N GLN A 100 -7.99 -22.34 6.15
CA GLN A 100 -9.32 -22.95 6.27
C GLN A 100 -10.36 -21.94 6.80
N ALA A 101 -9.94 -21.03 7.69
CA ALA A 101 -10.77 -19.92 8.16
C ALA A 101 -11.22 -18.94 7.06
N LYS A 102 -10.46 -18.79 5.95
CA LYS A 102 -10.88 -18.02 4.76
C LYS A 102 -11.90 -18.79 3.92
N VAL A 103 -11.81 -20.12 3.87
CA VAL A 103 -12.75 -21.00 3.16
C VAL A 103 -14.09 -21.07 3.88
N ASP A 104 -14.07 -21.23 5.20
CA ASP A 104 -15.26 -21.37 6.03
C ASP A 104 -16.11 -20.09 6.08
N ARG A 105 -15.54 -18.93 5.71
CA ARG A 105 -16.24 -17.64 5.61
C ARG A 105 -17.08 -17.50 4.33
N HIS A 106 -16.77 -18.28 3.28
CA HIS A 106 -17.47 -18.25 2.00
C HIS A 106 -17.84 -19.68 1.56
N PRO A 107 -18.78 -20.33 2.24
CA PRO A 107 -19.16 -21.71 1.94
C PRO A 107 -19.77 -21.87 0.55
N GLU A 108 -20.32 -20.81 -0.03
CA GLU A 108 -20.93 -20.82 -1.38
C GLU A 108 -19.94 -20.88 -2.57
N ARG A 109 -18.61 -20.91 -2.32
CA ARG A 109 -17.58 -20.90 -3.39
C ARG A 109 -16.90 -22.25 -3.65
N ASN A 110 -17.28 -23.32 -2.94
CA ASN A 110 -16.79 -24.69 -3.16
C ASN A 110 -17.92 -25.66 -3.52
#